data_AF-A0A2W5EVV1-F1
#
_entry.id   AF-A0A2W5EVV1-F1
#
_cell.length_a   1.000
_cell.length_b   1.000
_cell.length_c   1.000
_cell.angle_alpha   90.00
_cell.angle_beta   90.00
_cell.angle_gamma   90.00
#
_symmetry.space_group_name_H-M   'P 1'
#
loop_
_entity.id
_entity.type
_entity.pdbx_description
1 polymer ?
#
loop_
_entity_poly.entity_id
_entity_poly.type
_entity_poly.pdbx_seq_one_letter_code
_entity_poly.pdbx_strand_id
1 'polypeptide(L)'
;EWNSQINVISRKDIDSLYEKHVLHSLSIAAVAGFANGTKVIDIGCGGGFPGIPLAIFFPEVEFLLVDSIGKKLKVVDAVSESIGLKNVQTRHTRVEDIKNQKFDFAVSRAVAPLSDLWRWAKPLLKKETKSEAANGLICLKGGDLGQEISDSRLKPNMVEVFDLFPEDYFKEKYVLHVPY
;
A
#
# COMPACT_ATOMS: atom_id res chain seq x y z
N GLU A 1 13.41 13.15 12.80
CA GLU A 1 12.84 13.25 14.16
C GLU A 1 11.96 12.07 14.56
N TRP A 2 10.98 11.63 13.75
CA TRP A 2 10.10 10.51 14.12
C TRP A 2 10.79 9.13 14.20
N ASN A 3 11.76 8.85 13.31
CA ASN A 3 12.41 7.53 13.32
C ASN A 3 13.21 7.26 14.61
N SER A 4 13.79 8.30 15.21
CA SER A 4 14.46 8.22 16.52
C SER A 4 13.51 7.96 17.69
N GLN A 5 12.19 8.13 17.50
CA GLN A 5 11.19 7.96 18.56
C GLN A 5 10.37 6.66 18.39
N ILE A 6 10.07 6.24 17.14
CA ILE A 6 9.06 5.20 16.88
C ILE A 6 9.57 4.05 15.98
N ASN A 7 10.84 4.04 15.52
CA ASN A 7 11.37 3.02 14.58
C ASN A 7 10.42 2.77 13.40
N VAL A 8 10.11 3.86 12.69
CA VAL A 8 9.19 3.93 11.56
C VAL A 8 9.73 3.20 10.33
N ILE A 9 11.04 3.29 10.15
CA ILE A 9 11.85 2.66 9.10
C ILE A 9 13.15 2.13 9.73
N SER A 10 13.78 1.13 9.10
CA SER A 10 15.09 0.66 9.54
C SER A 10 16.11 1.82 9.50
N ARG A 11 16.98 1.91 10.51
CA ARG A 11 18.04 2.96 10.55
C ARG A 11 18.96 2.91 9.33
N LYS A 12 19.13 1.73 8.72
CA LYS A 12 19.93 1.54 7.50
C LYS A 12 19.30 2.14 6.25
N ASP A 13 18.02 2.50 6.30
CA ASP A 13 17.25 2.98 5.16
C ASP A 13 16.96 4.49 5.22
N ILE A 14 17.52 5.22 6.20
CA ILE A 14 17.33 6.67 6.30
C ILE A 14 17.93 7.38 5.07
N ASP A 15 19.18 7.04 4.72
CA ASP A 15 19.87 7.64 3.57
C ASP A 15 19.28 7.19 2.23
N SER A 16 18.60 6.03 2.22
CA SER A 16 17.94 5.47 1.04
C SER A 16 16.41 5.62 1.10
N LEU A 17 15.89 6.52 1.95
CA LEU A 17 14.45 6.66 2.20
C LEU A 17 13.66 6.90 0.91
N TYR A 18 14.21 7.75 0.06
CA TYR A 18 13.59 8.12 -1.21
C TYR A 18 13.42 6.89 -2.11
N GLU A 19 14.50 6.22 -2.50
CA GLU A 19 14.48 5.02 -3.34
C GLU A 19 13.68 3.89 -2.69
N LYS A 20 14.04 3.50 -1.47
CA LYS A 20 13.53 2.26 -0.87
C LYS A 20 12.09 2.33 -0.41
N HIS A 21 11.61 3.53 -0.11
CA HIS A 21 10.28 3.71 0.45
C HIS A 21 9.39 4.63 -0.38
N VAL A 22 9.85 5.80 -0.82
CA VAL A 22 9.00 6.73 -1.59
C VAL A 22 8.80 6.21 -3.01
N LEU A 23 9.89 5.99 -3.74
CA LEU A 23 9.85 5.53 -5.13
C LEU A 23 9.24 4.13 -5.24
N HIS A 24 9.60 3.22 -4.32
CA HIS A 24 8.94 1.92 -4.22
C HIS A 24 7.42 2.03 -3.99
N SER A 25 6.95 3.00 -3.21
CA SER A 25 5.50 3.21 -3.03
C SER A 25 4.84 3.79 -4.28
N LEU A 26 5.54 4.65 -5.02
CA LEU A 26 5.05 5.24 -6.26
C LEU A 26 5.05 4.25 -7.44
N SER A 27 5.70 3.08 -7.34
CA SER A 27 5.54 2.03 -8.37
C SER A 27 4.10 1.52 -8.45
N ILE A 28 3.33 1.61 -7.36
CA ILE A 28 1.88 1.37 -7.39
C ILE A 28 1.20 2.37 -8.32
N ALA A 29 1.57 3.65 -8.29
CA ALA A 29 0.95 4.67 -9.13
C ALA A 29 1.19 4.44 -10.63
N ALA A 30 2.29 3.76 -11.00
CA ALA A 30 2.58 3.41 -12.39
C ALA A 30 1.67 2.29 -12.93
N VAL A 31 1.11 1.46 -12.06
CA VAL A 31 0.18 0.38 -12.46
C VAL A 31 -1.27 0.69 -12.10
N ALA A 32 -1.49 1.60 -11.15
CA ALA A 32 -2.80 1.95 -10.62
C ALA A 32 -3.32 3.24 -11.26
N GLY A 33 -4.31 3.11 -12.15
CA GLY A 33 -5.07 4.24 -12.69
C GLY A 33 -6.21 4.66 -11.76
N PHE A 34 -5.92 5.10 -10.53
CA PHE A 34 -6.96 5.54 -9.60
C PHE A 34 -7.69 6.76 -10.16
N ALA A 35 -9.00 6.63 -10.39
CA ALA A 35 -9.84 7.73 -10.81
C ALA A 35 -10.17 8.67 -9.63
N ASN A 36 -10.57 9.90 -9.90
CA ASN A 36 -11.03 10.82 -8.86
C ASN A 36 -12.21 10.22 -8.06
N GLY A 37 -12.19 10.39 -6.74
CA GLY A 37 -13.18 9.82 -5.82
C GLY A 37 -12.99 8.33 -5.52
N THR A 38 -11.90 7.70 -6.01
CA THR A 38 -11.51 6.34 -5.61
C THR A 38 -11.28 6.30 -4.10
N LYS A 39 -11.74 5.23 -3.44
CA LYS A 39 -11.47 4.96 -2.02
C LYS A 39 -10.47 3.82 -1.90
N VAL A 40 -9.35 4.08 -1.23
CA VAL A 40 -8.24 3.13 -1.05
C VAL A 40 -8.03 2.84 0.42
N ILE A 41 -7.83 1.57 0.77
CA ILE A 41 -7.36 1.17 2.10
C ILE A 41 -5.91 0.71 2.04
N ASP A 42 -5.04 1.27 2.88
CA ASP A 42 -3.67 0.79 3.08
C ASP A 42 -3.60 -0.12 4.30
N ILE A 43 -3.40 -1.41 4.06
CA ILE A 43 -3.40 -2.48 5.07
C ILE A 43 -1.99 -2.62 5.61
N GLY A 44 -1.81 -2.27 6.90
CA GLY A 44 -0.52 -2.36 7.58
C GLY A 44 0.44 -1.25 7.16
N CYS A 45 -0.08 -0.03 7.04
CA CYS A 45 0.63 1.14 6.50
C CYS A 45 1.91 1.52 7.28
N GLY A 46 2.09 1.04 8.51
CA GLY A 46 3.23 1.32 9.34
C GLY A 46 3.48 2.82 9.47
N GLY A 47 4.63 3.26 8.97
CA GLY A 47 5.01 4.68 8.94
C GLY A 47 4.31 5.55 7.89
N GLY A 48 3.25 5.04 7.25
CA GLY A 48 2.54 5.74 6.20
C GLY A 48 2.95 5.31 4.80
N PHE A 49 3.47 4.10 4.62
CA PHE A 49 3.86 3.61 3.30
C PHE A 49 3.11 2.30 2.97
N PRO A 50 2.52 2.19 1.77
CA PRO A 50 2.59 3.12 0.64
C PRO A 50 1.62 4.31 0.68
N GLY A 51 0.74 4.39 1.67
CA GLY A 51 -0.39 5.32 1.66
C GLY A 51 -0.06 6.82 1.55
N ILE A 52 0.94 7.33 2.27
CA ILE A 52 1.29 8.77 2.25
C ILE A 52 1.85 9.19 0.88
N PRO A 53 2.87 8.53 0.30
CA PRO A 53 3.30 8.88 -1.06
C PRO A 53 2.18 8.83 -2.10
N LEU A 54 1.30 7.82 -2.00
CA LEU A 54 0.16 7.70 -2.92
C LEU A 54 -0.87 8.80 -2.71
N ALA A 55 -1.16 9.18 -1.48
CA ALA A 55 -2.10 10.26 -1.18
C ALA A 55 -1.59 11.63 -1.64
N ILE A 56 -0.28 11.87 -1.60
CA ILE A 56 0.35 13.06 -2.18
C ILE A 56 0.22 13.04 -3.70
N PHE A 57 0.45 11.89 -4.34
CA PHE A 57 0.39 11.76 -5.80
C PHE A 57 -1.04 11.82 -6.36
N PHE A 58 -2.01 11.30 -5.61
CA PHE A 58 -3.44 11.25 -5.98
C PHE A 58 -4.29 12.09 -5.02
N PRO A 59 -4.31 13.43 -5.16
CA PRO A 59 -4.99 14.32 -4.21
C PRO A 59 -6.51 14.14 -4.16
N GLU A 60 -7.11 13.65 -5.25
CA GLU A 60 -8.56 13.41 -5.38
C GLU A 60 -9.00 12.00 -4.96
N VAL A 61 -8.09 11.19 -4.41
CA VAL A 61 -8.35 9.82 -3.94
C VAL A 61 -8.39 9.81 -2.42
N GLU A 62 -9.39 9.17 -1.83
CA GLU A 62 -9.53 9.04 -0.38
C GLU A 62 -8.76 7.82 0.13
N PHE A 63 -7.84 8.02 1.07
CA PHE A 63 -7.05 6.95 1.67
C PHE A 63 -7.40 6.71 3.14
N LEU A 64 -7.68 5.46 3.49
CA LEU A 64 -7.72 4.99 4.88
C LEU A 64 -6.46 4.16 5.19
N LEU A 65 -5.60 4.68 6.06
CA LEU A 65 -4.37 4.03 6.50
C LEU A 65 -4.62 3.29 7.82
N VAL A 66 -4.43 1.97 7.80
CA VAL A 66 -4.76 1.08 8.91
C VAL A 66 -3.50 0.39 9.43
N ASP A 67 -3.32 0.39 10.75
CA ASP A 67 -2.29 -0.41 11.41
C ASP A 67 -2.79 -0.88 12.78
N SER A 68 -2.35 -2.06 13.20
CA SER A 68 -2.67 -2.64 14.51
C SER A 68 -1.84 -2.02 15.66
N ILE A 69 -0.80 -1.24 15.32
CA ILE A 69 0.12 -0.58 16.24
C ILE A 69 -0.10 0.94 16.18
N GLY A 70 -0.93 1.46 17.10
CA GLY A 70 -1.32 2.88 17.12
C GLY A 70 -0.16 3.88 17.20
N LYS A 71 0.99 3.52 17.77
CA LYS A 71 2.18 4.41 17.78
C LYS A 71 2.65 4.78 16.38
N LYS A 72 2.54 3.87 15.40
CA LYS A 72 2.98 4.14 14.03
C LYS A 72 2.05 5.13 13.34
N LEU A 73 0.75 5.05 13.60
CA LEU A 73 -0.24 5.98 13.04
C LEU A 73 -0.03 7.42 13.51
N LYS A 74 0.49 7.65 14.72
CA LYS A 74 0.86 9.01 15.16
C LYS A 74 1.86 9.69 14.23
N VAL A 75 2.74 8.92 13.61
CA VAL A 75 3.69 9.45 12.61
C VAL A 75 2.95 9.83 11.34
N VAL A 76 2.04 8.98 10.89
CA VAL A 76 1.19 9.22 9.71
C VAL A 76 0.35 10.47 9.90
N ASP A 77 -0.28 10.62 11.07
CA ASP A 77 -1.09 11.78 11.43
C ASP A 77 -0.25 13.06 11.44
N ALA A 78 0.91 13.04 12.10
CA ALA A 78 1.80 14.20 12.16
C ALA A 78 2.35 14.61 10.79
N VAL A 79 2.71 13.64 9.94
CA VAL A 79 3.16 13.92 8.57
C VAL A 79 2.02 14.53 7.76
N SER A 80 0.83 13.91 7.79
CA SER A 80 -0.35 14.39 7.07
C SER A 80 -0.73 15.81 7.49
N GLU A 81 -0.71 16.11 8.79
CA GLU A 81 -0.99 17.44 9.32
C GLU A 81 0.07 18.46 8.87
N SER A 82 1.36 18.12 8.98
CA SER A 82 2.47 19.03 8.66
C SER A 82 2.50 19.49 7.20
N ILE A 83 2.05 18.64 6.28
CA ILE A 83 2.00 18.93 4.83
C ILE A 83 0.60 19.30 4.36
N GLY A 84 -0.38 19.37 5.26
CA GLY A 84 -1.75 19.76 4.96
C GLY A 84 -2.56 18.74 4.14
N LEU A 85 -2.21 17.47 4.20
CA LEU A 85 -2.85 16.38 3.46
C LEU A 85 -4.29 16.16 3.97
N LYS A 86 -5.30 16.36 3.12
CA LYS A 86 -6.73 16.29 3.50
C LYS A 86 -7.43 15.00 3.11
N ASN A 87 -6.81 14.22 2.25
CA ASN A 87 -7.35 12.99 1.69
C ASN A 87 -6.87 11.71 2.40
N VAL A 88 -6.31 11.84 3.61
CA VAL A 88 -5.86 10.72 4.45
C VAL A 88 -6.63 10.68 5.76
N GLN A 89 -7.10 9.49 6.12
CA GLN A 89 -7.61 9.16 7.45
C GLN A 89 -6.81 7.98 7.99
N THR A 90 -6.54 7.97 9.30
CA THR A 90 -5.92 6.83 9.97
C THR A 90 -6.91 6.08 10.85
N ARG A 91 -6.71 4.78 11.05
CA ARG A 91 -7.50 3.98 12.00
C ARG A 91 -6.64 2.94 12.68
N HIS A 92 -6.53 3.04 14.00
CA HIS A 92 -5.88 2.03 14.84
C HIS A 92 -6.83 0.83 15.02
N THR A 93 -6.70 -0.16 14.15
CA THR A 93 -7.52 -1.38 14.18
C THR A 93 -6.81 -2.51 13.44
N ARG A 94 -7.24 -3.75 13.64
CA ARG A 94 -6.96 -4.80 12.67
C ARG A 94 -7.89 -4.62 11.47
N VAL A 95 -7.38 -4.94 10.28
CA VAL A 95 -8.15 -4.76 9.03
C VAL A 95 -9.40 -5.64 9.03
N GLU A 96 -9.33 -6.81 9.64
CA GLU A 96 -10.41 -7.77 9.73
C GLU A 96 -11.61 -7.25 10.54
N ASP A 97 -11.39 -6.27 11.43
CA ASP A 97 -12.43 -5.69 12.27
C ASP A 97 -13.25 -4.60 11.53
N ILE A 98 -12.83 -4.21 10.33
CA ILE A 98 -13.58 -3.28 9.48
C ILE A 98 -14.72 -4.05 8.80
N LYS A 99 -15.98 -3.71 9.12
CA LYS A 99 -17.16 -4.41 8.56
C LYS A 99 -18.06 -3.55 7.67
N ASN A 100 -18.13 -2.24 7.93
CA ASN A 100 -19.15 -1.34 7.34
C ASN A 100 -18.57 -0.33 6.34
N GLN A 101 -17.42 -0.64 5.74
CA GLN A 101 -16.76 0.25 4.79
C GLN A 101 -16.26 -0.55 3.59
N LYS A 102 -16.41 0.04 2.41
CA LYS A 102 -16.03 -0.58 1.14
C LYS A 102 -15.08 0.32 0.36
N PHE A 103 -14.08 -0.29 -0.24
CA PHE A 103 -13.01 0.38 -0.97
C PHE A 103 -12.96 -0.14 -2.40
N ASP A 104 -12.49 0.71 -3.30
CA ASP A 104 -12.25 0.33 -4.69
C ASP A 104 -10.94 -0.47 -4.77
N PHE A 105 -9.92 -0.06 -4.00
CA PHE A 105 -8.64 -0.77 -3.93
C PHE A 105 -8.16 -0.97 -2.49
N ALA A 106 -7.42 -2.05 -2.29
CA ALA A 106 -6.60 -2.27 -1.12
C ALA A 106 -5.14 -2.22 -1.55
N VAL A 107 -4.30 -1.51 -0.80
CA VAL A 107 -2.85 -1.47 -1.01
C VAL A 107 -2.11 -2.04 0.21
N SER A 108 -0.92 -2.59 -0.01
CA SER A 108 -0.08 -3.09 1.07
C SER A 108 1.39 -3.23 0.65
N ARG A 109 2.31 -3.11 1.61
CA ARG A 109 3.74 -3.36 1.41
C ARG A 109 4.35 -4.10 2.60
N ALA A 110 4.96 -5.26 2.35
CA ALA A 110 5.73 -6.02 3.35
C ALA A 110 4.95 -6.37 4.65
N VAL A 111 3.66 -6.72 4.54
CA VAL A 111 2.79 -6.97 5.71
C VAL A 111 2.56 -8.45 5.97
N ALA A 112 2.14 -9.21 4.96
CA ALA A 112 1.78 -10.62 5.10
C ALA A 112 1.84 -11.34 3.75
N PRO A 113 1.82 -12.68 3.70
CA PRO A 113 1.67 -13.46 2.47
C PRO A 113 0.43 -13.05 1.66
N LEU A 114 0.47 -13.23 0.34
CA LEU A 114 -0.56 -12.82 -0.61
C LEU A 114 -1.93 -13.45 -0.29
N SER A 115 -1.95 -14.71 0.14
CA SER A 115 -3.15 -15.43 0.56
C SER A 115 -3.86 -14.75 1.73
N ASP A 116 -3.10 -14.31 2.74
CA ASP A 116 -3.60 -13.61 3.92
C ASP A 116 -4.09 -12.21 3.55
N LEU A 117 -3.28 -11.45 2.80
CA LEU A 117 -3.66 -10.12 2.32
C LEU A 117 -4.97 -10.16 1.54
N TRP A 118 -5.12 -11.15 0.65
CA TRP A 118 -6.35 -11.31 -0.11
C TRP A 118 -7.55 -11.67 0.77
N ARG A 119 -7.36 -12.59 1.73
CA ARG A 119 -8.41 -12.97 2.69
C ARG A 119 -8.91 -11.77 3.49
N TRP A 120 -8.02 -10.83 3.83
CA TRP A 120 -8.36 -9.61 4.55
C TRP A 120 -8.96 -8.52 3.64
N ALA A 121 -8.41 -8.33 2.44
CA ALA A 121 -8.81 -7.27 1.53
C ALA A 121 -10.14 -7.58 0.84
N LYS A 122 -10.35 -8.81 0.35
CA LYS A 122 -11.52 -9.18 -0.46
C LYS A 122 -12.87 -8.82 0.19
N PRO A 123 -13.10 -9.03 1.51
CA PRO A 123 -14.33 -8.61 2.17
C PRO A 123 -14.55 -7.10 2.19
N LEU A 124 -13.51 -6.29 2.00
CA LEU A 124 -13.55 -4.82 2.01
C LEU A 124 -13.65 -4.22 0.61
N LEU A 125 -13.39 -4.99 -0.44
CA LEU A 125 -13.41 -4.50 -1.81
C LEU A 125 -14.84 -4.43 -2.39
N LYS A 126 -15.06 -3.46 -3.28
CA LYS A 126 -16.24 -3.35 -4.15
C LYS A 126 -16.02 -4.20 -5.40
N LYS A 127 -17.07 -4.93 -5.80
CA LYS A 127 -17.09 -5.74 -7.04
C LYS A 127 -17.08 -4.88 -8.32
N GLU A 128 -17.86 -3.80 -8.30
CA GLU A 128 -18.04 -2.95 -9.46
C GLU A 128 -16.85 -2.00 -9.63
N THR A 129 -16.26 -2.05 -10.82
CA THR A 129 -15.13 -1.20 -11.19
C THR A 129 -15.65 0.06 -11.88
N LYS A 130 -15.14 1.24 -11.46
CA LYS A 130 -15.46 2.54 -12.07
C LYS A 130 -14.30 3.15 -12.88
N SER A 131 -13.16 2.47 -12.91
CA SER A 131 -11.91 2.86 -13.56
C SER A 131 -11.50 1.87 -14.66
N GLU A 132 -10.47 2.20 -15.43
CA GLU A 132 -9.89 1.26 -16.42
C GLU A 132 -9.29 0.02 -15.76
N ALA A 133 -8.63 0.20 -14.60
CA ALA A 133 -8.13 -0.91 -13.81
C ALA A 133 -9.25 -1.52 -12.95
N ALA A 134 -9.37 -2.85 -12.97
CA ALA A 134 -10.29 -3.59 -12.11
C ALA A 134 -9.98 -3.36 -10.63
N ASN A 135 -11.03 -3.09 -9.83
CA ASN A 135 -10.92 -3.03 -8.37
C ASN A 135 -10.24 -4.28 -7.84
N GLY A 136 -9.43 -4.14 -6.78
CA GLY A 136 -8.59 -5.25 -6.36
C GLY A 136 -7.62 -4.93 -5.25
N LEU A 137 -6.78 -5.91 -4.95
CA LEU A 137 -5.60 -5.76 -4.09
C LEU A 137 -4.40 -5.42 -4.96
N ILE A 138 -3.68 -4.34 -4.64
CA ILE A 138 -2.39 -4.01 -5.24
C ILE A 138 -1.33 -4.07 -4.14
N CYS A 139 -0.33 -4.94 -4.25
CA CYS A 139 0.68 -5.06 -3.19
C CYS A 139 2.11 -5.16 -3.73
N LEU A 140 3.03 -4.65 -2.92
CA LEU A 140 4.45 -4.65 -3.21
C LEU A 140 5.11 -5.86 -2.56
N LYS A 141 5.77 -6.66 -3.38
CA LYS A 141 6.39 -7.94 -3.03
C LYS A 141 7.80 -8.02 -3.60
N GLY A 142 8.60 -8.95 -3.12
CA GLY A 142 9.92 -9.20 -3.69
C GLY A 142 10.48 -10.57 -3.34
N GLY A 143 11.56 -10.93 -4.02
CA GLY A 143 12.12 -12.29 -4.02
C GLY A 143 11.34 -13.24 -4.94
N ASP A 144 11.55 -14.54 -4.75
CA ASP A 144 10.83 -15.59 -5.50
C ASP A 144 9.39 -15.72 -5.01
N LEU A 145 8.43 -15.33 -5.86
CA LEU A 145 7.00 -15.34 -5.57
C LEU A 145 6.28 -16.61 -6.06
N GLY A 146 6.98 -17.54 -6.71
CA GLY A 146 6.36 -18.71 -7.33
C GLY A 146 5.54 -19.55 -6.34
N GLN A 147 6.14 -19.88 -5.19
CA GLN A 147 5.45 -20.63 -4.13
C GLN A 147 4.32 -19.82 -3.50
N GLU A 148 4.55 -18.53 -3.21
CA GLU A 148 3.55 -17.66 -2.57
C GLU A 148 2.29 -17.50 -3.44
N ILE A 149 2.47 -17.29 -4.74
CA ILE A 149 1.35 -17.19 -5.69
C ILE A 149 0.64 -18.54 -5.81
N SER A 150 1.38 -19.64 -5.94
CA SER A 150 0.83 -21.00 -6.00
C SER A 150 -0.05 -21.32 -4.78
N ASP A 151 0.46 -21.07 -3.57
CA ASP A 151 -0.24 -21.34 -2.31
C ASP A 151 -1.51 -20.48 -2.16
N SER A 152 -1.48 -19.25 -2.68
CA SER A 152 -2.64 -18.35 -2.66
C SER A 152 -3.77 -18.81 -3.60
N ARG A 153 -3.45 -19.60 -4.64
CA ARG A 153 -4.34 -19.95 -5.77
C ARG A 153 -4.92 -18.73 -6.50
N LEU A 154 -4.29 -17.57 -6.36
CA LEU A 154 -4.66 -16.33 -7.04
C LEU A 154 -3.90 -16.22 -8.36
N LYS A 155 -4.38 -15.34 -9.23
CA LYS A 155 -3.76 -15.04 -10.53
C LYS A 155 -3.49 -13.54 -10.60
N PRO A 156 -2.50 -13.02 -9.85
CA PRO A 156 -2.15 -11.62 -9.92
C PRO A 156 -1.56 -11.28 -11.30
N ASN A 157 -1.87 -10.10 -11.81
CA ASN A 157 -1.00 -9.44 -12.77
C ASN A 157 0.27 -9.03 -12.04
N MET A 158 1.43 -9.19 -12.67
CA MET A 158 2.73 -8.94 -12.06
C MET A 158 3.53 -8.01 -12.96
N VAL A 159 4.06 -6.94 -12.37
CA VAL A 159 4.95 -5.99 -13.03
C VAL A 159 6.24 -5.91 -12.24
N GLU A 160 7.38 -6.07 -12.91
CA GLU A 160 8.68 -5.84 -12.29
C GLU A 160 8.88 -4.35 -12.03
N VAL A 161 9.25 -4.00 -10.80
CA VAL A 161 9.50 -2.60 -10.45
C VAL A 161 10.75 -2.09 -11.17
N PHE A 162 11.70 -2.97 -11.49
CA PHE A 162 12.88 -2.63 -12.28
C PHE A 162 12.54 -2.09 -13.68
N ASP A 163 11.47 -2.61 -14.30
CA ASP A 163 11.01 -2.14 -15.62
C ASP A 163 10.44 -0.71 -15.56
N LEU A 164 9.98 -0.29 -14.38
CA LEU A 164 9.47 1.06 -14.13
C LEU A 164 10.60 2.01 -13.68
N PHE A 165 11.48 1.52 -12.82
CA PHE A 165 12.58 2.26 -12.21
C PHE A 165 13.84 1.37 -12.26
N PRO A 166 14.77 1.61 -13.21
CA PRO A 166 15.92 0.74 -13.44
C PRO A 166 17.05 0.98 -12.42
N GLU A 167 16.73 0.86 -11.14
CA GLU A 167 17.68 0.91 -10.02
C GLU A 167 17.92 -0.51 -9.49
N ASP A 168 19.16 -0.83 -9.13
CA ASP A 168 19.54 -2.18 -8.69
C ASP A 168 18.72 -2.68 -7.49
N TYR A 169 18.27 -1.77 -6.63
CA TYR A 169 17.38 -2.10 -5.52
C TYR A 169 16.07 -2.75 -5.99
N PHE A 170 15.53 -2.38 -7.16
CA PHE A 170 14.25 -2.87 -7.66
C PHE A 170 14.30 -4.21 -8.39
N LYS A 171 15.50 -4.79 -8.55
CA LYS A 171 15.62 -6.18 -9.00
C LYS A 171 14.87 -7.11 -8.06
N GLU A 172 14.12 -8.05 -8.65
CA GLU A 172 13.26 -8.99 -7.93
C GLU A 172 12.21 -8.32 -7.03
N LYS A 173 11.80 -7.09 -7.34
CA LYS A 173 10.65 -6.43 -6.70
C LYS A 173 9.51 -6.34 -7.71
N TYR A 174 8.32 -6.57 -7.21
CA TYR A 174 7.14 -6.73 -8.03
C TYR A 174 5.98 -5.91 -7.47
N VAL A 175 5.23 -5.29 -8.36
CA VAL A 175 3.87 -4.84 -8.08
C VAL A 175 2.92 -5.96 -8.52
N LEU A 176 2.18 -6.52 -7.56
CA LEU A 176 1.13 -7.50 -7.83
C LEU A 176 -0.23 -6.82 -7.80
N HIS A 177 -1.07 -7.08 -8.81
CA HIS A 177 -2.47 -6.68 -8.83
C HIS A 177 -3.37 -7.91 -8.92
N VAL A 178 -4.11 -8.18 -7.85
CA VAL A 178 -5.15 -9.23 -7.79
C VAL A 178 -6.50 -8.56 -8.01
N PRO A 179 -7.13 -8.69 -9.20
CA PRO A 179 -8.46 -8.16 -9.45
C PRO A 179 -9.53 -8.92 -8.64
N TYR A 180 -10.67 -8.25 -8.38
CA TYR A 180 -11.82 -8.82 -7.66
C TYR A 180 -12.43 -10.05 -8.35
#